data_AF-A0A3C0AR47-F1
#
_entry.id   AF-A0A3C0AR47-F1
#
_cell.length_a   1.000
_cell.length_b   1.000
_cell.length_c   1.000
_cell.angle_alpha   90.00
_cell.angle_beta   90.00
_cell.angle_gamma   90.00
#
_symmetry.space_group_name_H-M   'P 1'
#
loop_
_entity.id
_entity.type
_entity.pdbx_description
1 polymer ?
#
loop_
_entity_poly.entity_id
_entity_poly.type
_entity_poly.pdbx_seq_one_letter_code
_entity_poly.pdbx_strand_id
1 'polypeptide(L)' 'MHELKANPNRPAVGACLEGFRDEGRGSVAWLIVQKGTLRIGDAVICGKSYGYIRAMYDDLDQQIEEAPPS' A
#
# COMPACT_ATOMS: atom_id res chain seq x y z
N MET A 1 -18.73 18.83 -7.83
CA MET A 1 -17.96 18.32 -6.68
C MET A 1 -18.33 16.87 -6.49
N HIS A 2 -17.38 15.93 -6.54
CA HIS A 2 -17.65 14.54 -6.18
C HIS A 2 -17.51 14.39 -4.67
N GLU A 3 -18.52 13.84 -3.99
CA GLU A 3 -18.39 13.43 -2.59
C GLU A 3 -17.59 12.13 -2.52
N LEU A 4 -16.27 12.23 -2.32
CA LEU A 4 -15.43 11.06 -2.09
C LEU A 4 -15.71 10.50 -0.70
N LYS A 5 -16.14 9.24 -0.65
CA LYS A 5 -16.38 8.48 0.59
C LYS A 5 -15.57 7.20 0.55
N ALA A 6 -14.72 6.99 1.55
CA ALA A 6 -14.01 5.75 1.77
C ALA A 6 -14.17 5.31 3.22
N ASN A 7 -14.31 4.00 3.43
CA ASN A 7 -14.33 3.42 4.78
C ASN A 7 -12.91 2.92 5.11
N PRO A 8 -12.21 3.50 6.11
CA PRO A 8 -10.88 3.06 6.52
C PRO A 8 -10.91 1.78 7.39
N ASN A 9 -12.05 1.46 8.01
CA ASN A 9 -12.19 0.35 8.96
C ASN A 9 -12.37 -1.02 8.29
N ARG A 10 -11.77 -1.22 7.13
CA ARG A 10 -11.86 -2.46 6.35
C ARG A 10 -10.50 -2.78 5.71
N PRO A 11 -10.32 -4.01 5.18
CA PRO A 11 -9.10 -4.36 4.46
C PRO A 11 -8.79 -3.41 3.29
N ALA A 12 -7.52 -3.09 3.11
CA ALA A 12 -7.04 -2.20 2.08
C ALA A 12 -7.35 -2.74 0.68
N VAL A 13 -7.83 -1.86 -0.20
CA VAL A 13 -7.98 -2.11 -1.63
C VAL A 13 -7.46 -0.90 -2.37
N GLY A 14 -6.69 -1.14 -3.42
CA GLY A 14 -5.97 -0.09 -4.11
C GLY A 14 -5.46 -0.50 -5.48
N ALA A 15 -4.67 0.40 -6.06
CA ALA A 15 -3.98 0.16 -7.32
C ALA A 15 -2.48 0.03 -7.06
N CYS A 16 -1.86 -0.90 -7.80
CA CYS A 16 -0.42 -1.11 -7.81
C CYS A 16 0.12 -0.37 -9.03
N LEU A 17 0.91 0.68 -8.80
CA LEU A 17 1.41 1.56 -9.85
C LEU A 17 2.63 0.96 -10.52
N GLU A 18 3.65 0.66 -9.71
CA GLU A 18 4.92 0.17 -10.19
C GLU A 18 5.49 -0.83 -9.18
N GLY A 19 6.12 -1.89 -9.67
CA GLY A 19 6.88 -2.84 -8.87
C GLY A 19 8.29 -2.92 -9.41
N PHE A 20 9.29 -2.81 -8.53
CA PHE A 20 10.69 -2.90 -8.90
C PHE A 20 11.51 -3.63 -7.84
N ARG A 21 12.76 -3.95 -8.19
CA ARG A 21 13.72 -4.59 -7.30
C ARG A 21 14.71 -3.57 -6.80
N ASP A 22 14.80 -3.46 -5.48
CA ASP A 22 15.73 -2.59 -4.78
C ASP A 22 16.81 -3.44 -4.08
N GLU A 23 18.07 -3.03 -4.17
CA GLU A 23 19.17 -3.72 -3.51
C GLU A 23 19.13 -3.46 -2.00
N GLY A 24 18.92 -4.53 -1.23
CA GLY A 24 18.79 -4.47 0.23
C GLY A 24 17.33 -4.49 0.70
N ARG A 25 16.40 -3.82 0.03
CA ARG A 25 14.97 -3.92 0.36
C ARG A 25 14.28 -5.09 -0.35
N GLY A 26 14.81 -5.61 -1.44
CA GLY A 26 14.21 -6.71 -2.21
C GLY A 26 13.11 -6.22 -3.14
N SER A 27 11.96 -6.92 -3.20
CA SER A 27 10.84 -6.44 -4.02
C SER A 27 10.13 -5.28 -3.33
N VAL A 28 9.95 -4.18 -4.05
CA VAL A 28 9.25 -2.96 -3.61
C VAL A 28 8.15 -2.63 -4.62
N ALA A 29 7.06 -2.02 -4.16
CA ALA A 29 6.00 -1.55 -5.04
C ALA A 29 5.42 -0.22 -4.55
N TRP A 30 5.03 0.64 -5.50
CA TRP A 30 4.27 1.87 -5.26
C TRP A 30 2.79 1.57 -5.40
N LEU A 31 2.00 1.96 -4.40
CA LEU A 31 0.61 1.60 -4.27
C LEU A 31 -0.22 2.86 -3.94
N ILE A 32 -1.46 2.91 -4.44
CA ILE A 32 -2.47 3.89 -4.00
C ILE A 32 -3.55 3.14 -3.24
N VAL A 33 -3.77 3.49 -1.98
CA VAL A 33 -4.86 2.93 -1.16
C VAL A 33 -6.14 3.72 -1.44
N GLN A 34 -7.15 3.09 -2.03
CA GLN A 34 -8.40 3.76 -2.38
C GLN A 34 -9.48 3.57 -1.31
N LYS A 35 -9.38 2.49 -0.53
CA LYS A 35 -10.38 2.11 0.47
C LYS A 35 -9.73 1.20 1.51
N GLY A 36 -10.20 1.25 2.76
CA GLY A 36 -9.56 0.53 3.85
C GLY A 36 -8.21 1.11 4.23
N THR A 37 -7.55 0.54 5.23
CA THR A 37 -6.23 0.98 5.68
C THR A 37 -5.24 -0.17 5.53
N LEU A 38 -4.12 0.09 4.85
CA LEU A 38 -3.02 -0.86 4.69
C LEU A 38 -2.06 -0.71 5.87
N ARG A 39 -1.57 -1.82 6.43
CA ARG A 39 -0.66 -1.82 7.59
C ARG A 39 0.54 -2.71 7.36
N ILE A 40 1.60 -2.45 8.11
CA ILE A 40 2.75 -3.37 8.19
C ILE A 40 2.27 -4.73 8.69
N GLY A 41 2.73 -5.81 8.05
CA GLY A 41 2.31 -7.18 8.31
C GLY A 41 1.11 -7.65 7.49
N ASP A 42 0.38 -6.77 6.82
CA ASP A 42 -0.72 -7.17 5.95
C ASP A 42 -0.22 -8.03 4.79
N ALA A 43 -0.99 -9.06 4.46
CA ALA A 43 -0.82 -9.81 3.22
C ALA A 43 -1.40 -9.02 2.06
N VAL A 44 -0.63 -8.86 0.99
CA VAL A 44 -1.03 -8.11 -0.21
C VAL A 44 -0.91 -9.00 -1.44
N ILE A 45 -1.86 -8.84 -2.36
CA ILE A 45 -1.86 -9.46 -3.68
C ILE A 45 -1.86 -8.33 -4.71
N CYS A 46 -0.81 -8.25 -5.53
CA CYS A 46 -0.72 -7.35 -6.69
C CYS A 46 -0.57 -8.20 -7.95
N GLY A 47 -1.66 -8.33 -8.71
CA GLY A 47 -1.71 -9.17 -9.91
C GLY A 47 -1.45 -10.64 -9.61
N LYS A 48 -0.37 -11.20 -10.19
CA LYS A 48 0.05 -12.60 -9.98
C LYS A 48 1.04 -12.77 -8.81
N SER A 49 1.43 -11.67 -8.17
CA SER A 49 2.41 -11.64 -7.08
C SER A 49 1.71 -11.41 -5.75
N TYR A 50 2.25 -12.00 -4.69
CA TYR A 50 1.76 -11.83 -3.33
C TYR A 50 2.94 -11.76 -2.34
N GLY A 51 2.68 -11.22 -1.16
CA GLY A 51 3.66 -11.13 -0.09
C GLY A 51 3.11 -10.45 1.14
N TYR A 52 3.98 -10.20 2.11
CA TYR A 52 3.66 -9.47 3.34
C TYR A 52 4.39 -8.14 3.36
N ILE A 53 3.68 -7.08 3.79
CA ILE A 53 4.28 -5.76 3.97
C ILE A 53 5.31 -5.83 5.10
N ARG A 54 6.58 -5.60 4.78
CA ARG A 54 7.68 -5.56 5.78
C ARG A 54 7.95 -4.16 6.30
N ALA A 55 7.79 -3.16 5.45
CA ALA A 55 7.93 -1.74 5.75
C ALA A 55 7.12 -0.94 4.71
N MET A 56 6.66 0.24 5.09
CA MET A 56 6.01 1.19 4.19
C MET A 56 6.64 2.56 4.37
N TYR A 57 6.67 3.30 3.26
CA TYR A 57 7.21 4.64 3.18
C TYR A 57 6.23 5.50 2.39
N ASP A 58 6.13 6.78 2.73
CA ASP A 58 5.40 7.74 1.94
C ASP A 58 6.24 8.26 0.75
N ASP A 59 5.70 9.21 -0.01
CA ASP A 59 6.37 9.84 -1.16
C ASP A 59 7.58 10.71 -0.77
N LEU A 60 7.77 10.98 0.52
CA LEU A 60 8.91 11.70 1.09
C LEU A 60 9.95 10.75 1.72
N ASP A 61 9.82 9.44 1.47
CA ASP A 61 10.64 8.35 2.05
C ASP A 61 10.59 8.30 3.59
N GLN A 62 9.52 8.85 4.20
CA GLN A 62 9.30 8.74 5.64
C GLN A 62 8.61 7.41 5.93
N GLN A 63 9.11 6.70 6.93
CA GLN A 63 8.52 5.43 7.34
C GLN A 63 7.14 5.66 7.97
N ILE A 64 6.15 4.89 7.51
CA ILE A 64 4.78 4.94 8.01
C ILE A 64 4.32 3.55 8.49
N GLU A 65 3.48 3.51 9.51
CA GLU A 65 2.92 2.25 10.03
C GLU A 65 1.59 1.86 9.36
N GLU A 66 0.84 2.87 8.90
CA GLU A 66 -0.44 2.69 8.22
C GLU A 66 -0.64 3.67 7.07
N ALA A 67 -1.34 3.22 6.02
CA ALA A 67 -1.74 4.03 4.88
C ALA A 67 -3.27 4.00 4.73
N PRO A 68 -3.99 5.06 5.15
CA PRO A 68 -5.44 5.17 5.01
C PRO A 68 -5.86 5.45 3.56
N PRO A 69 -7.17 5.41 3.23
CA PRO A 69 -7.66 5.76 1.89
C PRO A 69 -7.31 7.18 1.48
N SER A 70 -6.90 7.35 0.22
CA SER A 70 -6.71 8.63 -0.47
C SER A 70 -8.03 9.21 -1.03
#